data_AF-A0A949S4E0-F1
#
_entry.id   AF-A0A949S4E0-F1
#
_cell.length_a   1.000
_cell.length_b   1.000
_cell.length_c   1.000
_cell.angle_alpha   90.00
_cell.angle_beta   90.00
_cell.angle_gamma   90.00
#
_symmetry.space_group_name_H-M   'P 1'
#
loop_
_entity.id
_entity.type
_entity.pdbx_description
1 polymer ?
#
loop_
_entity_poly.entity_id
_entity_poly.type
_entity_poly.pdbx_seq_one_letter_code
_entity_poly.pdbx_strand_id
1 'polypeptide(L)'
;MDCRGVDAEKVLEMIRTSGVENQVLLSGTPEFLAEIRNLSNGQIATLTEKSIEQMEQQVEENAVKIPIQGFSADQVKEIQGTGTQVVVDTREEDEPVSWQKAIESGASCILTDRPELALACLIHREMTVPPVKWSLHRGAGLYAPENTLPAFSLAAQFKADFIEFDVRKTREGDYFLLHDSKLNRTTNGQGPIREASTPLVATLDAGSWFSPQFKGEHVPTLDQFLEYVPDGIELYFDAKDISPADLLKALEKYSLVSRTVVYQSAEYLSELHHLNPEIRVMPPLPDHGELEKVIAELKPYAFDAGWRDLSAEVIQNCHQLGVKVFADSLGPFEQTQEYLKAIRWGIDLIQTDQPLKLLQAMEIAFKENKERLDPSGSIKK
;
A
#
# COMPACT_ATOMS: atom_id res chain seq x y z
N MET A 1 -14.72 -21.50 1.16
CA MET A 1 -15.36 -21.81 -0.13
C MET A 1 -16.86 -21.82 0.06
N ASP A 2 -17.57 -20.92 -0.62
CA ASP A 2 -19.03 -20.87 -0.59
C ASP A 2 -19.61 -21.92 -1.54
N CYS A 3 -20.29 -22.92 -0.98
CA CYS A 3 -20.80 -24.09 -1.67
C CYS A 3 -22.33 -24.07 -1.82
N ARG A 4 -22.96 -22.89 -1.77
CA ARG A 4 -24.42 -22.77 -2.00
C ARG A 4 -24.82 -23.37 -3.35
N GLY A 5 -25.71 -24.37 -3.30
CA GLY A 5 -26.23 -25.04 -4.50
C GLY A 5 -25.27 -26.05 -5.13
N VAL A 6 -24.23 -26.48 -4.42
CA VAL A 6 -23.25 -27.47 -4.90
C VAL A 6 -23.47 -28.83 -4.22
N ASP A 7 -23.16 -29.90 -4.95
CA ASP A 7 -23.22 -31.29 -4.49
C ASP A 7 -22.04 -31.64 -3.57
N ALA A 8 -22.31 -32.23 -2.40
CA ALA A 8 -21.32 -32.49 -1.36
C ALA A 8 -20.29 -33.56 -1.77
N GLU A 9 -20.71 -34.63 -2.45
CA GLU A 9 -19.81 -35.69 -2.91
C GLU A 9 -18.82 -35.16 -3.94
N LYS A 10 -19.29 -34.39 -4.92
CA LYS A 10 -18.44 -33.77 -5.94
C LYS A 10 -17.42 -32.82 -5.34
N VAL A 11 -17.84 -32.00 -4.38
CA VAL A 11 -16.94 -31.07 -3.68
C VAL A 11 -15.83 -31.84 -2.95
N LEU A 12 -16.20 -32.90 -2.22
CA LEU A 12 -15.22 -33.73 -1.51
C LEU A 12 -14.26 -34.46 -2.44
N GLU A 13 -14.76 -34.99 -3.56
CA GLU A 13 -13.91 -35.61 -4.58
C GLU A 13 -12.88 -34.61 -5.14
N MET A 14 -13.31 -33.38 -5.44
CA MET A 14 -12.42 -32.33 -5.92
C MET A 14 -11.37 -31.94 -4.89
N ILE A 15 -11.76 -31.80 -3.62
CA ILE A 15 -10.85 -31.46 -2.52
C ILE A 15 -9.78 -32.54 -2.34
N ARG A 16 -10.20 -33.81 -2.29
CA ARG A 16 -9.30 -34.97 -2.11
C ARG A 16 -8.36 -35.13 -3.30
N THR A 17 -8.89 -35.03 -4.51
CA THR A 17 -8.09 -35.11 -5.75
C THR A 17 -7.05 -33.99 -5.82
N SER A 18 -7.38 -32.82 -5.27
CA SER A 18 -6.49 -31.67 -5.25
C SER A 18 -5.49 -31.67 -4.08
N GLY A 19 -5.65 -32.56 -3.08
CA GLY A 19 -4.77 -32.64 -1.90
C GLY A 19 -4.81 -31.40 -1.00
N VAL A 20 -5.96 -30.71 -0.95
CA VAL A 20 -6.16 -29.44 -0.22
C VAL A 20 -7.05 -29.59 1.01
N GLU A 21 -7.19 -30.80 1.54
CA GLU A 21 -8.10 -31.12 2.66
C GLU A 21 -7.90 -30.21 3.88
N ASN A 22 -6.64 -29.88 4.18
CA ASN A 22 -6.26 -29.04 5.32
C ASN A 22 -6.19 -27.53 4.99
N GLN A 23 -6.57 -27.14 3.76
CA GLN A 23 -6.50 -25.77 3.27
C GLN A 23 -7.89 -25.19 2.94
N VAL A 24 -8.96 -25.98 3.13
CA VAL A 24 -10.32 -25.59 2.77
C VAL A 24 -11.22 -25.48 3.99
N LEU A 25 -12.04 -24.43 4.00
CA LEU A 25 -13.13 -24.23 4.94
C LEU A 25 -14.41 -24.05 4.14
N LEU A 26 -15.39 -24.94 4.33
CA LEU A 26 -16.61 -24.98 3.51
C LEU A 26 -17.78 -24.27 4.19
N SER A 27 -18.45 -23.36 3.49
CA SER A 27 -19.73 -22.77 3.91
C SER A 27 -20.85 -23.21 2.98
N GLY A 28 -22.07 -23.33 3.49
CA GLY A 28 -23.23 -23.81 2.74
C GLY A 28 -24.47 -23.87 3.60
N THR A 29 -25.52 -24.56 3.14
CA THR A 29 -26.71 -24.79 3.98
C THR A 29 -26.39 -25.73 5.15
N PRO A 30 -27.15 -25.70 6.26
CA PRO A 30 -26.94 -26.63 7.37
C PRO A 30 -26.94 -28.11 6.95
N GLU A 31 -27.81 -28.48 5.99
CA GLU A 31 -27.90 -29.83 5.45
C GLU A 31 -26.63 -30.22 4.70
N PHE A 32 -26.13 -29.33 3.84
CA PHE A 32 -24.89 -29.53 3.10
C PHE A 32 -23.69 -29.71 4.05
N LEU A 33 -23.58 -28.87 5.09
CA LEU A 33 -22.47 -28.97 6.04
C LEU A 33 -22.54 -30.25 6.89
N ALA A 34 -23.75 -30.70 7.25
CA ALA A 34 -23.95 -31.98 7.92
C ALA A 34 -23.54 -33.17 7.02
N GLU A 35 -23.91 -33.11 5.75
CA GLU A 35 -23.53 -34.10 4.75
C GLU A 35 -22.01 -34.17 4.54
N ILE A 36 -21.34 -33.02 4.40
CA ILE A 36 -19.87 -32.92 4.32
C ILE A 36 -19.23 -33.59 5.53
N ARG A 37 -19.65 -33.23 6.76
CA ARG A 37 -19.07 -33.78 8.00
C ARG A 37 -19.20 -35.30 8.04
N ASN A 38 -20.34 -35.84 7.61
CA ASN A 38 -20.57 -37.28 7.53
C ASN A 38 -19.67 -37.94 6.47
N LEU A 39 -19.70 -37.46 5.23
CA LEU A 39 -18.93 -38.03 4.11
C LEU A 39 -17.41 -37.89 4.29
N SER A 40 -16.96 -36.91 5.06
CA SER A 40 -15.54 -36.69 5.37
C SER A 40 -15.10 -37.27 6.71
N ASN A 41 -15.99 -37.88 7.51
CA ASN A 41 -15.72 -38.24 8.91
C ASN A 41 -15.09 -37.07 9.71
N GLY A 42 -15.60 -35.85 9.50
CA GLY A 42 -15.08 -34.64 10.15
C GLY A 42 -13.69 -34.16 9.72
N GLN A 43 -13.05 -34.78 8.72
CA GLN A 43 -11.72 -34.38 8.23
C GLN A 43 -11.71 -33.05 7.47
N ILE A 44 -12.85 -32.64 6.90
CA ILE A 44 -12.96 -31.39 6.16
C ILE A 44 -13.64 -30.34 7.05
N ALA A 45 -12.97 -29.19 7.20
CA ALA A 45 -13.47 -28.11 8.05
C ALA A 45 -14.72 -27.46 7.45
N THR A 46 -15.73 -27.25 8.31
CA THR A 46 -17.00 -26.59 7.97
C THR A 46 -17.15 -25.27 8.72
N LEU A 47 -17.78 -24.29 8.05
CA LEU A 47 -18.08 -22.95 8.54
C LEU A 47 -19.59 -22.75 8.57
N THR A 48 -20.17 -22.79 9.76
CA THR A 48 -21.59 -22.45 9.96
C THR A 48 -21.74 -20.94 10.10
N GLU A 49 -22.80 -20.38 9.54
CA GLU A 49 -23.23 -19.01 9.79
C GLU A 49 -24.21 -18.98 10.96
N LYS A 50 -23.91 -18.20 12.00
CA LYS A 50 -24.78 -18.04 13.17
C LYS A 50 -25.06 -16.57 13.42
N SER A 51 -26.29 -16.26 13.83
CA SER A 51 -26.55 -14.98 14.48
C SER A 51 -25.92 -14.98 15.87
N ILE A 52 -25.69 -13.79 16.42
CA ILE A 52 -25.08 -13.65 17.76
C ILE A 52 -25.93 -14.33 18.84
N GLU A 53 -27.24 -14.27 18.69
CA GLU A 53 -28.21 -14.90 19.60
C GLU A 53 -28.18 -16.44 19.56
N GLN A 54 -27.63 -17.02 18.48
CA GLN A 54 -27.50 -18.45 18.28
C GLN A 54 -26.14 -19.00 18.75
N MET A 55 -25.25 -18.13 19.25
CA MET A 55 -23.88 -18.51 19.67
C MET A 55 -23.86 -19.44 20.89
N GLU A 56 -24.88 -19.42 21.76
CA GLU A 56 -24.96 -20.25 22.98
C GLU A 56 -25.32 -21.73 22.73
N GLN A 57 -25.69 -22.10 21.49
CA GLN A 57 -26.06 -23.48 21.16
C GLN A 57 -24.83 -24.35 20.88
N GLN A 58 -24.64 -25.40 21.68
CA GLN A 58 -23.62 -26.43 21.46
C GLN A 58 -23.79 -27.07 20.08
N VAL A 59 -22.78 -26.92 19.22
CA VAL A 59 -22.67 -27.66 17.96
C VAL A 59 -21.22 -28.07 17.78
N GLU A 60 -20.99 -29.30 17.31
CA GLU A 60 -19.68 -29.78 16.85
C GLU A 60 -19.28 -29.03 15.56
N GLU A 61 -18.80 -27.79 15.70
CA GLU A 61 -18.40 -26.93 14.59
C GLU A 61 -16.91 -26.68 14.58
N ASN A 62 -16.29 -26.80 13.40
CA ASN A 62 -14.88 -26.44 13.23
C ASN A 62 -14.70 -24.93 13.30
N ALA A 63 -15.61 -24.18 12.66
CA ALA A 63 -15.62 -22.72 12.68
C ALA A 63 -17.05 -22.17 12.60
N VAL A 64 -17.23 -20.98 13.17
CA VAL A 64 -18.45 -20.18 13.06
C VAL A 64 -18.14 -18.83 12.43
N LYS A 65 -19.00 -18.38 11.52
CA LYS A 65 -18.97 -17.04 10.94
C LYS A 65 -19.95 -16.15 11.70
N ILE A 66 -19.47 -15.01 12.18
CA ILE A 66 -20.27 -13.97 12.85
C ILE A 66 -20.09 -12.62 12.15
N PRO A 67 -21.11 -11.75 12.11
CA PRO A 67 -20.98 -10.40 11.58
C PRO A 67 -20.09 -9.53 12.48
N ILE A 68 -19.49 -8.48 11.93
CA ILE A 68 -18.67 -7.51 12.69
C ILE A 68 -19.49 -6.75 13.75
N GLN A 69 -20.79 -6.56 13.53
CA GLN A 69 -21.68 -5.84 14.43
C GLN A 69 -22.15 -6.72 15.59
N GLY A 70 -22.30 -6.13 16.77
CA GLY A 70 -23.07 -6.71 17.87
C GLY A 70 -22.38 -7.77 18.74
N PHE A 71 -21.18 -8.25 18.39
CA PHE A 71 -20.46 -9.23 19.23
C PHE A 71 -19.52 -8.56 20.25
N SER A 72 -19.24 -9.25 21.36
CA SER A 72 -18.24 -8.89 22.37
C SER A 72 -17.00 -9.79 22.32
N ALA A 73 -15.86 -9.29 22.79
CA ALA A 73 -14.63 -10.08 22.90
C ALA A 73 -14.79 -11.30 23.82
N ASP A 74 -15.66 -11.22 24.84
CA ASP A 74 -15.93 -12.33 25.75
C ASP A 74 -16.72 -13.45 25.05
N GLN A 75 -17.67 -13.11 24.18
CA GLN A 75 -18.38 -14.10 23.35
C GLN A 75 -17.44 -14.82 22.40
N VAL A 76 -16.48 -14.10 21.79
CA VAL A 76 -15.47 -14.73 20.92
C VAL A 76 -14.61 -15.72 21.71
N LYS A 77 -14.16 -15.34 22.91
CA LYS A 77 -13.37 -16.22 23.79
C LYS A 77 -14.15 -17.44 24.26
N GLU A 78 -15.44 -17.28 24.58
CA GLU A 78 -16.30 -18.37 25.03
C GLU A 78 -16.43 -19.46 23.94
N ILE A 79 -16.68 -19.06 22.69
CA ILE A 79 -16.73 -19.99 21.55
C ILE A 79 -15.37 -20.64 21.31
N GLN A 80 -14.28 -19.88 21.34
CA GLN A 80 -12.96 -20.47 21.17
C GLN A 80 -12.60 -21.45 22.29
N GLY A 81 -13.17 -21.26 23.49
CA GLY A 81 -13.07 -22.20 24.61
C GLY A 81 -13.67 -23.57 24.32
N THR A 82 -14.58 -23.71 23.35
CA THR A 82 -15.13 -25.00 22.90
C THR A 82 -14.25 -25.68 21.84
N GLY A 83 -13.15 -25.04 21.41
CA GLY A 83 -12.31 -25.49 20.31
C GLY A 83 -12.81 -25.07 18.92
N THR A 84 -13.88 -24.26 18.86
CA THR A 84 -14.45 -23.75 17.61
C THR A 84 -13.76 -22.45 17.19
N GLN A 85 -13.33 -22.36 15.94
CA GLN A 85 -12.73 -21.13 15.40
C GLN A 85 -13.80 -20.07 15.14
N VAL A 86 -13.45 -18.80 15.36
CA VAL A 86 -14.36 -17.67 15.09
C VAL A 86 -13.86 -16.91 13.88
N VAL A 87 -14.69 -16.84 12.84
CA VAL A 87 -14.48 -16.03 11.64
C VAL A 87 -15.35 -14.79 11.74
N VAL A 88 -14.74 -13.61 11.80
CA VAL A 88 -15.48 -12.34 11.82
C VAL A 88 -15.62 -11.83 10.39
N ASP A 89 -16.86 -11.67 9.94
CA ASP A 89 -17.20 -11.11 8.62
C ASP A 89 -17.28 -9.59 8.69
N THR A 90 -16.31 -8.93 8.06
CA THR A 90 -16.15 -7.48 8.06
C THR A 90 -16.67 -6.82 6.80
N ARG A 91 -17.15 -7.58 5.81
CA ARG A 91 -17.46 -7.04 4.47
C ARG A 91 -18.54 -5.95 4.45
N GLU A 92 -19.44 -5.92 5.44
CA GLU A 92 -20.43 -4.83 5.58
C GLU A 92 -19.81 -3.52 6.12
N GLU A 93 -18.72 -3.60 6.88
CA GLU A 93 -17.97 -2.47 7.45
C GLU A 93 -16.47 -2.70 7.20
N ASP A 94 -16.04 -2.78 5.93
CA ASP A 94 -14.71 -3.29 5.55
C ASP A 94 -13.60 -2.23 5.64
N GLU A 95 -13.35 -1.81 6.88
CA GLU A 95 -12.50 -0.66 7.22
C GLU A 95 -11.53 -0.96 8.39
N PRO A 96 -10.47 -0.14 8.57
CA PRO A 96 -9.44 -0.38 9.59
C PRO A 96 -9.97 -0.59 11.01
N VAL A 97 -11.02 0.15 11.40
CA VAL A 97 -11.63 0.05 12.74
C VAL A 97 -12.26 -1.32 12.96
N SER A 98 -12.94 -1.86 11.95
CA SER A 98 -13.55 -3.19 11.97
C SER A 98 -12.52 -4.31 12.03
N TRP A 99 -11.46 -4.22 11.21
CA TRP A 99 -10.38 -5.20 11.28
C TRP A 99 -9.71 -5.15 12.65
N GLN A 100 -9.43 -3.96 13.19
CA GLN A 100 -8.84 -3.82 14.52
C GLN A 100 -9.73 -4.45 15.60
N LYS A 101 -11.04 -4.20 15.57
CA LYS A 101 -12.00 -4.81 16.49
C LYS A 101 -11.97 -6.34 16.41
N ALA A 102 -11.97 -6.91 15.20
CA ALA A 102 -11.90 -8.35 14.99
C ALA A 102 -10.58 -8.97 15.52
N ILE A 103 -9.47 -8.25 15.35
CA ILE A 103 -8.16 -8.68 15.89
C ILE A 103 -8.17 -8.65 17.41
N GLU A 104 -8.65 -7.56 18.00
CA GLU A 104 -8.66 -7.35 19.46
C GLU A 104 -9.62 -8.29 20.19
N SER A 105 -10.68 -8.75 19.51
CA SER A 105 -11.56 -9.77 20.07
C SER A 105 -10.95 -11.16 20.12
N GLY A 106 -9.81 -11.37 19.45
CA GLY A 106 -9.15 -12.67 19.34
C GLY A 106 -9.75 -13.54 18.23
N ALA A 107 -10.40 -12.96 17.21
CA ALA A 107 -10.94 -13.74 16.10
C ALA A 107 -9.87 -14.65 15.48
N SER A 108 -10.26 -15.86 15.09
CA SER A 108 -9.37 -16.82 14.42
C SER A 108 -9.11 -16.43 12.97
N CYS A 109 -10.08 -15.78 12.33
CA CYS A 109 -10.00 -15.33 10.94
C CYS A 109 -10.85 -14.07 10.74
N ILE A 110 -10.46 -13.24 9.78
CA ILE A 110 -11.20 -12.08 9.29
C ILE A 110 -11.60 -12.37 7.85
N LEU A 111 -12.89 -12.30 7.56
CA LEU A 111 -13.41 -12.34 6.19
C LEU A 111 -13.60 -10.89 5.72
N THR A 112 -12.85 -10.49 4.70
CA THR A 112 -12.73 -9.13 4.17
C THR A 112 -12.59 -9.18 2.65
N ASP A 113 -13.06 -8.14 1.95
CA ASP A 113 -12.86 -7.94 0.52
C ASP A 113 -11.59 -7.10 0.24
N ARG A 114 -10.88 -6.66 1.28
CA ARG A 114 -9.66 -5.83 1.23
C ARG A 114 -8.50 -6.44 2.04
N PRO A 115 -8.13 -7.70 1.77
CA PRO A 115 -7.15 -8.44 2.58
C PRO A 115 -5.78 -7.74 2.66
N GLU A 116 -5.36 -7.03 1.62
CA GLU A 116 -4.11 -6.26 1.62
C GLU A 116 -4.06 -5.16 2.69
N LEU A 117 -5.16 -4.44 2.89
CA LEU A 117 -5.22 -3.37 3.89
C LEU A 117 -5.41 -3.94 5.30
N ALA A 118 -6.15 -5.05 5.44
CA ALA A 118 -6.25 -5.77 6.70
C ALA A 118 -4.86 -6.28 7.16
N LEU A 119 -4.07 -6.84 6.24
CA LEU A 119 -2.68 -7.25 6.51
C LEU A 119 -1.78 -6.05 6.85
N ALA A 120 -1.89 -4.94 6.12
CA ALA A 120 -1.13 -3.73 6.46
C ALA A 120 -1.48 -3.22 7.88
N CYS A 121 -2.77 -3.23 8.25
CA CYS A 121 -3.22 -2.85 9.59
C CYS A 121 -2.63 -3.74 10.68
N LEU A 122 -2.58 -5.06 10.44
CA LEU A 122 -1.94 -6.03 11.34
C LEU A 122 -0.46 -5.72 11.54
N ILE A 123 0.28 -5.52 10.45
CA ILE A 123 1.72 -5.24 10.50
C ILE A 123 1.99 -3.94 11.25
N HIS A 124 1.26 -2.86 10.93
CA HIS A 124 1.42 -1.56 11.60
C HIS A 124 1.07 -1.59 13.08
N ARG A 125 0.19 -2.51 13.50
CA ARG A 125 -0.10 -2.71 14.93
C ARG A 125 1.08 -3.34 15.66
N GLU A 126 1.79 -4.28 15.05
CA GLU A 126 2.97 -4.90 15.64
C GLU A 126 4.21 -4.00 15.54
N MET A 127 4.35 -3.29 14.43
CA MET A 127 5.48 -2.43 14.10
C MET A 127 5.23 -1.00 14.58
N THR A 128 5.56 -0.72 15.84
CA THR A 128 5.32 0.60 16.45
C THR A 128 6.21 1.71 15.89
N VAL A 129 7.38 1.36 15.35
CA VAL A 129 8.31 2.29 14.70
C VAL A 129 8.78 1.64 13.40
N PRO A 130 8.36 2.14 12.22
CA PRO A 130 8.86 1.64 10.94
C PRO A 130 10.38 1.82 10.84
N PRO A 131 11.12 0.81 10.35
CA PRO A 131 12.58 0.88 10.25
C PRO A 131 13.07 1.77 9.09
N VAL A 132 12.19 2.18 8.19
CA VAL A 132 12.47 3.00 7.01
C VAL A 132 11.20 3.75 6.60
N LYS A 133 11.34 4.92 5.96
CA LYS A 133 10.20 5.55 5.28
C LYS A 133 9.91 4.90 3.93
N TRP A 134 8.73 5.13 3.38
CA TRP A 134 8.37 4.54 2.08
C TRP A 134 7.43 5.40 1.26
N SER A 135 7.55 5.28 -0.05
CA SER A 135 6.71 5.94 -1.06
C SER A 135 5.99 4.89 -1.89
N LEU A 136 4.73 5.16 -2.22
CA LEU A 136 4.00 4.39 -3.22
C LEU A 136 4.02 5.11 -4.57
N HIS A 137 4.66 4.45 -5.53
CA HIS A 137 4.92 4.95 -6.87
C HIS A 137 3.60 5.10 -7.64
N ARG A 138 3.28 6.33 -8.04
CA ARG A 138 2.02 6.72 -8.69
C ARG A 138 0.77 6.34 -7.87
N GLY A 139 0.92 6.29 -6.55
CA GLY A 139 -0.08 5.74 -5.62
C GLY A 139 0.00 4.22 -5.47
N ALA A 140 -1.06 3.58 -4.96
CA ALA A 140 -1.10 2.12 -4.81
C ALA A 140 -1.42 1.41 -6.14
N GLY A 141 -0.55 1.57 -7.14
CA GLY A 141 -0.75 1.16 -8.54
C GLY A 141 -1.03 -0.34 -8.77
N LEU A 142 -0.75 -1.20 -7.80
CA LEU A 142 -1.10 -2.62 -7.83
C LEU A 142 -2.59 -2.89 -7.50
N TYR A 143 -3.27 -1.95 -6.86
CA TYR A 143 -4.63 -2.11 -6.32
C TYR A 143 -5.65 -1.13 -6.92
N ALA A 144 -5.18 -0.05 -7.53
CA ALA A 144 -5.99 0.94 -8.22
C ALA A 144 -5.21 1.53 -9.41
N PRO A 145 -5.90 2.11 -10.43
CA PRO A 145 -5.24 2.72 -11.57
C PRO A 145 -4.24 3.80 -11.14
N GLU A 146 -3.00 3.72 -11.64
CA GLU A 146 -1.93 4.67 -11.31
C GLU A 146 -2.32 6.14 -11.57
N ASN A 147 -1.78 7.07 -10.77
CA ASN A 147 -2.04 8.51 -10.89
C ASN A 147 -3.53 8.92 -10.76
N THR A 148 -4.34 8.18 -9.99
CA THR A 148 -5.76 8.48 -9.74
C THR A 148 -6.07 8.71 -8.25
N LEU A 149 -7.17 9.40 -7.94
CA LEU A 149 -7.59 9.63 -6.55
C LEU A 149 -7.80 8.31 -5.76
N PRO A 150 -8.39 7.24 -6.34
CA PRO A 150 -8.43 5.93 -5.69
C PRO A 150 -7.06 5.37 -5.32
N ALA A 151 -6.06 5.46 -6.21
CA ALA A 151 -4.71 4.97 -5.91
C ALA A 151 -4.04 5.76 -4.78
N PHE A 152 -4.26 7.07 -4.73
CA PHE A 152 -3.76 7.92 -3.64
C PHE A 152 -4.48 7.69 -2.32
N SER A 153 -5.80 7.47 -2.36
CA SER A 153 -6.59 7.06 -1.19
C SER A 153 -6.06 5.76 -0.59
N LEU A 154 -5.77 4.77 -1.44
CA LEU A 154 -5.22 3.50 -0.99
C LEU A 154 -3.81 3.68 -0.41
N ALA A 155 -2.97 4.53 -1.00
CA ALA A 155 -1.64 4.80 -0.47
C ALA A 155 -1.67 5.36 0.96
N ALA A 156 -2.60 6.28 1.25
CA ALA A 156 -2.85 6.77 2.60
C ALA A 156 -3.39 5.68 3.55
N GLN A 157 -4.28 4.81 3.06
CA GLN A 157 -4.80 3.67 3.84
C GLN A 157 -3.72 2.63 4.18
N PHE A 158 -2.73 2.45 3.30
CA PHE A 158 -1.52 1.67 3.57
C PHE A 158 -0.59 2.33 4.57
N LYS A 159 -0.82 3.61 4.92
CA LYS A 159 0.05 4.45 5.77
C LYS A 159 1.46 4.61 5.18
N ALA A 160 1.54 4.80 3.87
CA ALA A 160 2.78 5.23 3.23
C ALA A 160 3.20 6.62 3.75
N ASP A 161 4.50 6.88 3.85
CA ASP A 161 5.00 8.19 4.22
C ASP A 161 4.88 9.19 3.07
N PHE A 162 5.01 8.71 1.82
CA PHE A 162 4.95 9.52 0.61
C PHE A 162 4.01 8.90 -0.43
N ILE A 163 3.41 9.78 -1.23
CA ILE A 163 2.79 9.42 -2.51
C ILE A 163 3.65 10.04 -3.60
N GLU A 164 4.12 9.22 -4.54
CA GLU A 164 4.71 9.71 -5.78
C GLU A 164 3.65 9.87 -6.87
N PHE A 165 3.82 10.89 -7.69
CA PHE A 165 2.92 11.18 -8.80
C PHE A 165 3.61 12.00 -9.89
N ASP A 166 3.07 11.87 -11.10
CA ASP A 166 3.59 12.49 -12.31
C ASP A 166 2.69 13.62 -12.80
N VAL A 167 3.28 14.71 -13.30
CA VAL A 167 2.50 15.82 -13.89
C VAL A 167 2.85 16.07 -15.35
N ARG A 168 1.81 16.09 -16.19
CA ARG A 168 1.88 16.44 -17.62
C ARG A 168 0.97 17.61 -17.95
N LYS A 169 1.34 18.33 -19.02
CA LYS A 169 0.65 19.55 -19.45
C LYS A 169 -0.12 19.32 -20.75
N THR A 170 -1.35 19.82 -20.82
CA THR A 170 -2.17 19.82 -22.05
C THR A 170 -1.72 20.90 -23.02
N ARG A 171 -2.36 20.97 -24.20
CA ARG A 171 -2.09 22.01 -25.19
C ARG A 171 -2.34 23.42 -24.67
N GLU A 172 -3.39 23.61 -23.86
CA GLU A 172 -3.76 24.91 -23.31
C GLU A 172 -2.99 25.28 -22.04
N GLY A 173 -2.20 24.35 -21.48
CA GLY A 173 -1.32 24.62 -20.36
C GLY A 173 -1.83 24.09 -19.01
N ASP A 174 -2.96 23.39 -18.97
CA ASP A 174 -3.49 22.79 -17.75
C ASP A 174 -2.72 21.51 -17.37
N TYR A 175 -2.58 21.27 -16.07
CA TYR A 175 -1.77 20.19 -15.51
C TYR A 175 -2.64 19.01 -15.06
N PHE A 176 -2.29 17.82 -15.56
CA PHE A 176 -2.96 16.55 -15.25
C PHE A 176 -1.97 15.51 -14.75
N LEU A 177 -2.48 14.59 -13.93
CA LEU A 177 -1.69 13.50 -13.37
C LEU A 177 -1.59 12.35 -14.37
N LEU A 178 -0.40 12.18 -14.96
CA LEU A 178 -0.15 11.17 -15.99
C LEU A 178 1.35 10.96 -16.16
N HIS A 179 1.81 9.71 -16.12
CA HIS A 179 3.22 9.40 -16.34
C HIS A 179 3.66 9.62 -17.80
N ASP A 180 2.96 8.94 -18.71
CA ASP A 180 3.35 8.81 -20.11
C ASP A 180 3.16 10.15 -20.85
N SER A 181 3.97 10.43 -21.86
CA SER A 181 3.75 11.58 -22.75
C SER A 181 2.56 11.40 -23.69
N LYS A 182 1.96 10.19 -23.71
CA LYS A 182 0.83 9.80 -24.54
C LYS A 182 -0.29 9.23 -23.69
N LEU A 183 -1.52 9.42 -24.13
CA LEU A 183 -2.75 9.00 -23.45
C LEU A 183 -3.00 7.48 -23.54
N ASN A 184 -2.28 6.77 -24.41
CA ASN A 184 -2.65 5.45 -24.92
C ASN A 184 -2.70 4.32 -23.86
N ARG A 185 -1.80 4.32 -22.88
CA ARG A 185 -1.59 3.14 -21.99
C ARG A 185 -2.61 3.08 -20.86
N THR A 186 -2.86 4.23 -20.22
CA THR A 186 -3.61 4.33 -18.97
C THR A 186 -4.92 5.09 -19.13
N THR A 187 -5.35 5.36 -20.37
CA THR A 187 -6.64 5.98 -20.65
C THR A 187 -7.28 5.38 -21.90
N ASN A 188 -8.54 5.73 -22.16
CA ASN A 188 -9.22 5.45 -23.43
C ASN A 188 -8.91 6.47 -24.55
N GLY A 189 -8.00 7.42 -24.31
CA GLY A 189 -7.54 8.41 -25.29
C GLY A 189 -6.38 7.92 -26.16
N GLN A 190 -5.97 8.73 -27.13
CA GLN A 190 -4.85 8.43 -28.03
C GLN A 190 -4.02 9.67 -28.34
N GLY A 191 -2.71 9.48 -28.49
CA GLY A 191 -1.79 10.51 -28.94
C GLY A 191 -1.15 11.32 -27.79
N PRO A 192 -0.32 12.31 -28.13
CA PRO A 192 0.42 13.09 -27.13
C PRO A 192 -0.49 14.01 -26.31
N ILE A 193 -0.36 13.98 -24.97
CA ILE A 193 -1.18 14.84 -24.08
C ILE A 193 -0.96 16.34 -24.36
N ARG A 194 0.28 16.73 -24.69
CA ARG A 194 0.64 18.11 -25.06
C ARG A 194 -0.09 18.65 -26.30
N GLU A 195 -0.70 17.77 -27.09
CA GLU A 195 -1.47 18.13 -28.30
C GLU A 195 -2.99 18.01 -28.05
N ALA A 196 -3.39 17.36 -26.96
CA ALA A 196 -4.79 17.20 -26.56
C ALA A 196 -5.33 18.45 -25.86
N SER A 197 -6.63 18.71 -26.03
CA SER A 197 -7.29 19.81 -25.36
C SER A 197 -7.65 19.45 -23.91
N THR A 198 -7.62 20.42 -23.00
CA THR A 198 -8.05 20.22 -21.60
C THR A 198 -9.43 19.57 -21.47
N PRO A 199 -10.49 20.01 -22.19
CA PRO A 199 -11.79 19.36 -22.10
C PRO A 199 -11.79 17.90 -22.56
N LEU A 200 -10.93 17.54 -23.52
CA LEU A 200 -10.79 16.15 -23.94
C LEU A 200 -10.19 15.33 -22.79
N VAL A 201 -9.02 15.75 -22.27
CA VAL A 201 -8.28 15.02 -21.22
C VAL A 201 -9.14 14.84 -19.96
N ALA A 202 -9.87 15.87 -19.56
CA ALA A 202 -10.75 15.84 -18.39
C ALA A 202 -11.92 14.83 -18.50
N THR A 203 -12.25 14.36 -19.70
CA THR A 203 -13.35 13.40 -19.93
C THR A 203 -12.88 11.97 -20.18
N LEU A 204 -11.57 11.76 -20.29
CA LEU A 204 -11.02 10.43 -20.53
C LEU A 204 -11.28 9.51 -19.33
N ASP A 205 -11.46 8.24 -19.63
CA ASP A 205 -11.53 7.17 -18.64
C ASP A 205 -10.10 6.66 -18.40
N ALA A 206 -9.63 6.80 -17.15
CA ALA A 206 -8.32 6.41 -16.67
C ALA A 206 -8.33 5.15 -15.79
N GLY A 207 -9.47 4.45 -15.67
CA GLY A 207 -9.62 3.32 -14.74
C GLY A 207 -10.06 2.00 -15.38
N SER A 208 -10.80 2.04 -16.49
CA SER A 208 -11.31 0.85 -17.18
C SER A 208 -10.21 -0.10 -17.67
N TRP A 209 -9.02 0.42 -17.97
CA TRP A 209 -7.87 -0.39 -18.38
C TRP A 209 -7.33 -1.25 -17.23
N PHE A 210 -7.53 -0.80 -15.99
CA PHE A 210 -7.04 -1.48 -14.78
C PHE A 210 -8.01 -2.58 -14.34
N SER A 211 -9.29 -2.22 -14.16
CA SER A 211 -10.34 -3.18 -13.79
C SER A 211 -11.73 -2.57 -14.04
N PRO A 212 -12.75 -3.39 -14.36
CA PRO A 212 -14.14 -2.91 -14.51
C PRO A 212 -14.68 -2.11 -13.32
N GLN A 213 -14.16 -2.34 -12.11
CA GLN A 213 -14.59 -1.63 -10.90
C GLN A 213 -14.22 -0.13 -10.90
N PHE A 214 -13.19 0.27 -11.66
CA PHE A 214 -12.76 1.66 -11.78
C PHE A 214 -13.26 2.33 -13.06
N LYS A 215 -14.26 1.75 -13.71
CA LYS A 215 -14.86 2.34 -14.90
C LYS A 215 -15.42 3.72 -14.59
N GLY A 216 -15.08 4.70 -15.42
CA GLY A 216 -15.48 6.10 -15.26
C GLY A 216 -14.56 6.93 -14.36
N GLU A 217 -13.48 6.36 -13.81
CA GLU A 217 -12.43 7.16 -13.16
C GLU A 217 -11.81 8.09 -14.20
N HIS A 218 -11.63 9.37 -13.87
CA HIS A 218 -11.06 10.38 -14.77
C HIS A 218 -9.58 10.62 -14.49
N VAL A 219 -8.86 11.19 -15.47
CA VAL A 219 -7.50 11.69 -15.24
C VAL A 219 -7.59 12.91 -14.31
N PRO A 220 -7.03 12.87 -13.07
CA PRO A 220 -7.12 14.01 -12.17
C PRO A 220 -6.28 15.19 -12.67
N THR A 221 -6.77 16.41 -12.44
CA THR A 221 -5.92 17.60 -12.52
C THR A 221 -4.98 17.66 -11.32
N LEU A 222 -3.83 18.34 -11.47
CA LEU A 222 -2.96 18.62 -10.33
C LEU A 222 -3.71 19.38 -9.23
N ASP A 223 -4.56 20.34 -9.59
CA ASP A 223 -5.32 21.15 -8.63
C ASP A 223 -6.29 20.31 -7.80
N GLN A 224 -7.03 19.38 -8.44
CA GLN A 224 -7.91 18.44 -7.75
C GLN A 224 -7.16 17.52 -6.79
N PHE A 225 -5.98 17.03 -7.20
CA PHE A 225 -5.18 16.18 -6.33
C PHE A 225 -4.63 16.96 -5.14
N LEU A 226 -4.07 18.15 -5.36
CA LEU A 226 -3.53 18.98 -4.28
C LEU A 226 -4.60 19.42 -3.28
N GLU A 227 -5.83 19.68 -3.73
CA GLU A 227 -6.98 19.91 -2.85
C GLU A 227 -7.34 18.67 -2.02
N TYR A 228 -7.19 17.48 -2.61
CA TYR A 228 -7.56 16.20 -2.00
C TYR A 228 -6.53 15.64 -1.01
N VAL A 229 -5.24 15.97 -1.14
CA VAL A 229 -4.11 15.31 -0.45
C VAL A 229 -4.47 14.91 1.00
N PRO A 230 -4.51 13.60 1.32
CA PRO A 230 -4.87 13.13 2.65
C PRO A 230 -3.97 13.73 3.73
N ASP A 231 -4.48 13.87 4.94
CA ASP A 231 -3.64 14.27 6.08
C ASP A 231 -2.59 13.20 6.40
N GLY A 232 -1.44 13.63 6.90
CA GLY A 232 -0.40 12.72 7.40
C GLY A 232 0.48 12.06 6.34
N ILE A 233 0.27 12.32 5.05
CA ILE A 233 1.13 11.82 3.96
C ILE A 233 1.92 12.94 3.28
N GLU A 234 3.17 12.69 2.92
CA GLU A 234 4.02 13.64 2.21
C GLU A 234 3.93 13.42 0.69
N LEU A 235 4.37 14.41 -0.09
CA LEU A 235 4.32 14.39 -1.55
C LEU A 235 5.72 14.20 -2.12
N TYR A 236 5.89 13.17 -2.95
CA TYR A 236 7.06 13.00 -3.81
C TYR A 236 6.64 13.40 -5.22
N PHE A 237 7.07 14.57 -5.67
CA PHE A 237 6.72 15.11 -6.98
C PHE A 237 7.79 14.77 -8.02
N ASP A 238 7.45 13.97 -9.05
CA ASP A 238 8.29 13.81 -10.25
C ASP A 238 7.94 14.89 -11.29
N ALA A 239 8.80 15.92 -11.38
CA ALA A 239 8.53 17.11 -12.17
C ALA A 239 8.84 16.93 -13.67
N LYS A 240 7.84 16.47 -14.43
CA LYS A 240 7.98 16.20 -15.88
C LYS A 240 7.77 17.42 -16.77
N ASP A 241 6.54 17.96 -16.85
CA ASP A 241 6.20 19.04 -17.80
C ASP A 241 5.66 20.32 -17.13
N ILE A 242 6.05 20.60 -15.88
CA ILE A 242 5.64 21.79 -15.09
C ILE A 242 6.83 22.70 -14.77
N SER A 243 6.65 24.02 -14.90
CA SER A 243 7.72 24.98 -14.55
C SER A 243 7.90 25.13 -13.03
N PRO A 244 9.08 25.52 -12.53
CA PRO A 244 9.29 25.74 -11.09
C PRO A 244 8.29 26.74 -10.49
N ALA A 245 8.01 27.83 -11.22
CA ALA A 245 7.08 28.86 -10.78
C ALA A 245 5.62 28.38 -10.71
N ASP A 246 5.17 27.60 -11.70
CA ASP A 246 3.81 27.05 -11.69
C ASP A 246 3.64 26.00 -10.58
N LEU A 247 4.66 25.16 -10.37
CA LEU A 247 4.68 24.17 -9.30
C LEU A 247 4.57 24.85 -7.93
N LEU A 248 5.44 25.83 -7.67
CA LEU A 248 5.42 26.56 -6.40
C LEU A 248 4.06 27.21 -6.15
N LYS A 249 3.50 27.89 -7.16
CA LYS A 249 2.18 28.50 -7.07
C LYS A 249 1.07 27.48 -6.75
N ALA A 250 1.11 26.29 -7.34
CA ALA A 250 0.15 25.23 -7.08
C ALA A 250 0.25 24.70 -5.64
N LEU A 251 1.48 24.48 -5.14
CA LEU A 251 1.73 24.02 -3.77
C LEU A 251 1.36 25.08 -2.72
N GLU A 252 1.66 26.35 -2.98
CA GLU A 252 1.33 27.47 -2.08
C GLU A 252 -0.17 27.65 -1.91
N LYS A 253 -0.95 27.46 -2.98
CA LYS A 253 -2.43 27.54 -2.95
C LYS A 253 -3.03 26.64 -1.86
N TYR A 254 -2.43 25.49 -1.61
CA TYR A 254 -2.91 24.49 -0.64
C TYR A 254 -2.00 24.33 0.58
N SER A 255 -1.01 25.22 0.77
CA SER A 255 -0.04 25.17 1.88
C SER A 255 0.73 23.84 1.97
N LEU A 256 1.08 23.25 0.82
CA LEU A 256 1.73 21.94 0.74
C LEU A 256 3.26 21.98 0.57
N VAL A 257 3.86 23.17 0.43
CA VAL A 257 5.31 23.34 0.17
C VAL A 257 6.17 22.54 1.15
N SER A 258 5.92 22.65 2.46
CA SER A 258 6.70 21.93 3.49
C SER A 258 6.48 20.42 3.48
N ARG A 259 5.38 19.94 2.88
CA ARG A 259 5.02 18.52 2.73
C ARG A 259 5.48 17.92 1.40
N THR A 260 6.19 18.68 0.56
CA THR A 260 6.64 18.20 -0.74
C THR A 260 8.16 18.04 -0.83
N VAL A 261 8.61 16.95 -1.43
CA VAL A 261 9.94 16.78 -2.01
C VAL A 261 9.81 16.70 -3.53
N VAL A 262 10.69 17.38 -4.25
CA VAL A 262 10.65 17.46 -5.72
C VAL A 262 11.89 16.81 -6.31
N TYR A 263 11.66 15.88 -7.24
CA TYR A 263 12.69 15.25 -8.05
C TYR A 263 12.78 15.88 -9.44
N GLN A 264 13.99 16.29 -9.81
CA GLN A 264 14.34 16.83 -11.13
C GLN A 264 15.87 16.98 -11.28
N SER A 265 16.34 17.44 -12.43
CA SER A 265 17.71 17.89 -12.67
C SER A 265 18.13 19.03 -11.73
N ALA A 266 19.45 19.16 -11.55
CA ALA A 266 20.04 20.18 -10.71
C ALA A 266 19.65 21.61 -11.13
N GLU A 267 19.53 21.87 -12.43
CA GLU A 267 19.16 23.19 -12.95
C GLU A 267 17.74 23.60 -12.53
N TYR A 268 16.77 22.70 -12.70
CA TYR A 268 15.39 22.96 -12.31
C TYR A 268 15.26 23.14 -10.80
N LEU A 269 15.92 22.27 -10.03
CA LEU A 269 15.87 22.32 -8.57
C LEU A 269 16.56 23.57 -8.01
N SER A 270 17.62 24.05 -8.66
CA SER A 270 18.26 25.32 -8.31
C SER A 270 17.30 26.50 -8.49
N GLU A 271 16.60 26.57 -9.62
CA GLU A 271 15.58 27.60 -9.87
C GLU A 271 14.45 27.52 -8.83
N LEU A 272 13.92 26.33 -8.58
CA LEU A 272 12.86 26.10 -7.61
C LEU A 272 13.27 26.50 -6.19
N HIS A 273 14.47 26.10 -5.76
CA HIS A 273 15.02 26.45 -4.44
C HIS A 273 15.28 27.96 -4.31
N HIS A 274 15.62 28.65 -5.40
CA HIS A 274 15.78 30.10 -5.41
C HIS A 274 14.43 30.83 -5.24
N LEU A 275 13.36 30.28 -5.83
CA LEU A 275 12.00 30.81 -5.68
C LEU A 275 11.48 30.61 -4.26
N ASN A 276 11.72 29.45 -3.66
CA ASN A 276 11.34 29.16 -2.27
C ASN A 276 12.32 28.17 -1.60
N PRO A 277 13.17 28.63 -0.67
CA PRO A 277 14.15 27.76 0.00
C PRO A 277 13.56 26.72 0.96
N GLU A 278 12.27 26.81 1.32
CA GLU A 278 11.60 25.83 2.18
C GLU A 278 11.27 24.53 1.45
N ILE A 279 11.18 24.56 0.11
CA ILE A 279 10.87 23.36 -0.67
C ILE A 279 12.04 22.38 -0.64
N ARG A 280 11.72 21.10 -0.42
CA ARG A 280 12.73 20.05 -0.36
C ARG A 280 13.06 19.61 -1.78
N VAL A 281 14.33 19.72 -2.15
CA VAL A 281 14.83 19.33 -3.47
C VAL A 281 15.58 18.01 -3.38
N MET A 282 15.41 17.18 -4.41
CA MET A 282 16.01 15.86 -4.51
C MET A 282 16.54 15.61 -5.92
N PRO A 283 17.81 15.93 -6.21
CA PRO A 283 18.43 15.60 -7.49
C PRO A 283 18.75 14.09 -7.56
N PRO A 284 19.00 13.55 -8.77
CA PRO A 284 19.64 12.25 -8.92
C PRO A 284 20.95 12.18 -8.14
N LEU A 285 21.29 11.01 -7.61
CA LEU A 285 22.58 10.75 -6.98
C LEU A 285 23.70 11.02 -7.99
N PRO A 286 24.61 11.97 -7.72
CA PRO A 286 25.72 12.24 -8.62
C PRO A 286 26.82 11.18 -8.45
N ASP A 287 27.77 11.17 -9.38
CA ASP A 287 29.01 10.40 -9.20
C ASP A 287 29.73 10.81 -7.91
N HIS A 288 30.44 9.87 -7.29
CA HIS A 288 31.10 10.08 -5.98
C HIS A 288 31.98 11.36 -5.94
N GLY A 289 32.64 11.72 -7.04
CA GLY A 289 33.50 12.90 -7.10
C GLY A 289 32.77 14.26 -7.17
N GLU A 290 31.44 14.25 -7.36
CA GLU A 290 30.62 15.45 -7.49
C GLU A 290 29.68 15.66 -6.28
N LEU A 291 29.66 14.72 -5.30
CA LEU A 291 28.78 14.78 -4.14
C LEU A 291 28.89 16.10 -3.36
N GLU A 292 30.08 16.46 -2.87
CA GLU A 292 30.24 17.68 -2.08
C GLU A 292 29.89 18.95 -2.87
N LYS A 293 30.15 18.95 -4.17
CA LYS A 293 29.84 20.07 -5.07
C LYS A 293 28.33 20.27 -5.20
N VAL A 294 27.59 19.20 -5.52
CA VAL A 294 26.13 19.25 -5.64
C VAL A 294 25.49 19.65 -4.31
N ILE A 295 26.02 19.15 -3.18
CA ILE A 295 25.54 19.51 -1.84
C ILE A 295 25.78 20.99 -1.54
N ALA A 296 26.95 21.53 -1.87
CA ALA A 296 27.27 22.93 -1.66
C ALA A 296 26.36 23.86 -2.49
N GLU A 297 26.01 23.45 -3.71
CA GLU A 297 25.18 24.22 -4.64
C GLU A 297 23.69 24.16 -4.31
N LEU A 298 23.14 22.96 -4.06
CA LEU A 298 21.69 22.74 -3.94
C LEU A 298 21.20 22.54 -2.50
N LYS A 299 22.07 22.18 -1.57
CA LYS A 299 21.71 21.76 -0.19
C LYS A 299 20.53 20.77 -0.18
N PRO A 300 20.63 19.66 -0.93
CA PRO A 300 19.51 18.79 -1.18
C PRO A 300 18.99 18.14 0.10
N TYR A 301 17.68 17.92 0.15
CA TYR A 301 17.04 17.20 1.25
C TYR A 301 17.40 15.71 1.22
N ALA A 302 17.49 15.15 0.00
CA ALA A 302 17.84 13.78 -0.29
C ALA A 302 18.48 13.68 -1.69
N PHE A 303 19.15 12.58 -1.99
CA PHE A 303 19.45 12.15 -3.35
C PHE A 303 18.51 11.00 -3.75
N ASP A 304 18.10 10.98 -5.02
CA ASP A 304 17.45 9.80 -5.62
C ASP A 304 18.50 8.87 -6.23
N ALA A 305 18.66 7.69 -5.66
CA ALA A 305 19.64 6.70 -6.09
C ALA A 305 18.97 5.57 -6.88
N GLY A 306 19.54 5.24 -8.04
CA GLY A 306 19.17 4.03 -8.76
C GLY A 306 19.43 2.78 -7.91
N TRP A 307 18.47 1.85 -7.86
CA TRP A 307 18.57 0.66 -6.99
C TRP A 307 19.86 -0.17 -7.20
N ARG A 308 20.38 -0.19 -8.43
CA ARG A 308 21.60 -0.94 -8.80
C ARG A 308 22.88 -0.30 -8.26
N ASP A 309 22.86 1.01 -8.09
CA ASP A 309 24.01 1.80 -7.64
C ASP A 309 24.03 1.90 -6.11
N LEU A 310 22.99 1.38 -5.45
CA LEU A 310 22.85 1.41 -4.01
C LEU A 310 23.82 0.44 -3.32
N SER A 311 24.50 0.96 -2.29
CA SER A 311 25.33 0.19 -1.38
C SER A 311 25.35 0.84 0.00
N ALA A 312 25.77 0.09 1.03
CA ALA A 312 25.98 0.65 2.37
C ALA A 312 26.97 1.83 2.36
N GLU A 313 28.02 1.75 1.53
CA GLU A 313 29.03 2.80 1.42
C GLU A 313 28.44 4.09 0.82
N VAL A 314 27.67 3.97 -0.26
CA VAL A 314 26.99 5.13 -0.88
C VAL A 314 26.06 5.83 0.11
N ILE A 315 25.24 5.05 0.84
CA ILE A 315 24.33 5.59 1.85
C ILE A 315 25.12 6.29 2.97
N GLN A 316 26.15 5.65 3.50
CA GLN A 316 26.98 6.21 4.56
C GLN A 316 27.70 7.50 4.14
N ASN A 317 28.20 7.57 2.90
CA ASN A 317 28.86 8.78 2.39
C ASN A 317 27.89 9.96 2.30
N CYS A 318 26.65 9.72 1.83
CA CYS A 318 25.61 10.75 1.82
C CYS A 318 25.24 11.20 3.24
N HIS A 319 25.07 10.25 4.17
CA HIS A 319 24.74 10.53 5.57
C HIS A 319 25.83 11.32 6.30
N GLN A 320 27.12 11.04 6.04
CA GLN A 320 28.24 11.80 6.62
C GLN A 320 28.22 13.28 6.19
N LEU A 321 27.64 13.57 5.02
CA LEU A 321 27.46 14.92 4.50
C LEU A 321 26.09 15.52 4.88
N GLY A 322 25.29 14.80 5.67
CA GLY A 322 24.00 15.27 6.20
C GLY A 322 22.82 15.17 5.21
N VAL A 323 22.94 14.37 4.15
CA VAL A 323 21.92 14.23 3.10
C VAL A 323 21.34 12.83 3.10
N LYS A 324 20.01 12.73 2.94
CA LYS A 324 19.29 11.44 2.89
C LYS A 324 19.47 10.74 1.53
N VAL A 325 19.17 9.45 1.48
CA VAL A 325 19.14 8.66 0.24
C VAL A 325 17.77 8.01 0.07
N PHE A 326 17.10 8.36 -1.01
CA PHE A 326 15.86 7.75 -1.48
C PHE A 326 16.22 6.82 -2.63
N ALA A 327 15.46 5.74 -2.81
CA ALA A 327 15.70 4.83 -3.92
C ALA A 327 14.42 4.18 -4.44
N ASP A 328 14.36 4.10 -5.77
CA ASP A 328 13.26 3.49 -6.52
C ASP A 328 13.50 2.01 -6.71
N SER A 329 12.80 1.20 -5.92
CA SER A 329 12.77 -0.25 -6.09
C SER A 329 11.63 -0.61 -7.03
N LEU A 330 11.92 -0.64 -8.33
CA LEU A 330 10.91 -0.92 -9.36
C LEU A 330 11.25 -2.19 -10.14
N GLY A 331 10.21 -2.91 -10.56
CA GLY A 331 10.31 -4.08 -11.42
C GLY A 331 11.03 -5.26 -10.74
N PRO A 332 12.17 -5.76 -11.26
CA PRO A 332 12.79 -6.99 -10.75
C PRO A 332 13.31 -6.86 -9.30
N PHE A 333 13.51 -5.64 -8.81
CA PHE A 333 14.04 -5.36 -7.47
C PHE A 333 12.98 -5.43 -6.37
N GLU A 334 11.70 -5.57 -6.73
CA GLU A 334 10.59 -5.54 -5.80
C GLU A 334 10.38 -6.87 -5.07
N GLN A 335 11.38 -7.23 -4.27
CA GLN A 335 11.47 -8.47 -3.52
C GLN A 335 11.79 -8.17 -2.05
N THR A 336 11.14 -8.90 -1.14
CA THR A 336 11.33 -8.76 0.32
C THR A 336 12.80 -8.75 0.74
N GLN A 337 13.64 -9.59 0.11
CA GLN A 337 15.07 -9.67 0.43
C GLN A 337 15.88 -8.46 -0.03
N GLU A 338 15.53 -7.86 -1.17
CA GLU A 338 16.20 -6.65 -1.66
C GLU A 338 15.85 -5.45 -0.77
N TYR A 339 14.58 -5.29 -0.39
CA TYR A 339 14.17 -4.27 0.57
C TYR A 339 14.89 -4.43 1.91
N LEU A 340 14.90 -5.65 2.45
CA LEU A 340 15.54 -5.94 3.73
C LEU A 340 17.03 -5.63 3.71
N LYS A 341 17.71 -5.89 2.59
CA LYS A 341 19.11 -5.52 2.37
C LYS A 341 19.31 -4.01 2.42
N ALA A 342 18.49 -3.24 1.70
CA ALA A 342 18.55 -1.77 1.70
C ALA A 342 18.24 -1.17 3.09
N ILE A 343 17.23 -1.70 3.79
CA ILE A 343 16.90 -1.31 5.18
C ILE A 343 18.11 -1.52 6.10
N ARG A 344 18.79 -2.67 6.00
CA ARG A 344 20.00 -2.96 6.80
C ARG A 344 21.18 -2.06 6.45
N TRP A 345 21.22 -1.51 5.24
CA TRP A 345 22.21 -0.51 4.85
C TRP A 345 21.88 0.89 5.36
N GLY A 346 20.68 1.11 5.89
CA GLY A 346 20.24 2.39 6.44
C GLY A 346 19.65 3.33 5.40
N ILE A 347 19.09 2.83 4.29
CA ILE A 347 18.34 3.67 3.33
C ILE A 347 17.27 4.49 4.05
N ASP A 348 17.02 5.74 3.62
CA ASP A 348 16.05 6.61 4.28
C ASP A 348 14.62 6.41 3.77
N LEU A 349 14.46 6.19 2.47
CA LEU A 349 13.18 5.93 1.83
C LEU A 349 13.30 4.92 0.70
N ILE A 350 12.34 4.00 0.64
CA ILE A 350 12.16 3.08 -0.48
C ILE A 350 10.84 3.42 -1.20
N GLN A 351 10.91 3.69 -2.49
CA GLN A 351 9.75 3.80 -3.38
C GLN A 351 9.44 2.44 -4.03
N THR A 352 8.17 2.06 -4.12
CA THR A 352 7.75 0.75 -4.65
C THR A 352 6.30 0.74 -5.16
N ASP A 353 5.98 -0.21 -6.05
CA ASP A 353 4.64 -0.64 -6.44
C ASP A 353 4.11 -1.82 -5.57
N GLN A 354 4.94 -2.43 -4.71
CA GLN A 354 4.65 -3.67 -3.96
C GLN A 354 4.58 -3.44 -2.43
N PRO A 355 3.52 -2.78 -1.91
CA PRO A 355 3.42 -2.39 -0.50
C PRO A 355 3.56 -3.56 0.47
N LEU A 356 2.88 -4.69 0.21
CA LEU A 356 2.90 -5.82 1.14
C LEU A 356 4.27 -6.49 1.27
N LYS A 357 5.05 -6.53 0.18
CA LYS A 357 6.40 -7.09 0.23
C LYS A 357 7.35 -6.19 1.01
N LEU A 358 7.23 -4.87 0.85
CA LEU A 358 8.01 -3.91 1.63
C LEU A 358 7.60 -3.94 3.10
N LEU A 359 6.31 -3.97 3.41
CA LEU A 359 5.80 -4.10 4.79
C LEU A 359 6.31 -5.39 5.45
N GLN A 360 6.34 -6.52 4.73
CA GLN A 360 6.94 -7.76 5.22
C GLN A 360 8.44 -7.58 5.54
N ALA A 361 9.20 -6.91 4.67
CA ALA A 361 10.62 -6.66 4.91
C ALA A 361 10.83 -5.76 6.14
N MET A 362 10.00 -4.72 6.29
CA MET A 362 10.00 -3.84 7.46
C MET A 362 9.66 -4.59 8.75
N GLU A 363 8.66 -5.48 8.72
CA GLU A 363 8.27 -6.31 9.85
C GLU A 363 9.42 -7.23 10.31
N ILE A 364 10.10 -7.88 9.36
CA ILE A 364 11.27 -8.72 9.64
C ILE A 364 12.38 -7.87 10.29
N ALA A 365 12.74 -6.73 9.69
CA ALA A 365 13.78 -5.84 10.21
C ALA A 365 13.43 -5.30 11.61
N PHE A 366 12.16 -4.97 11.86
CA PHE A 366 11.67 -4.53 13.16
C PHE A 366 11.83 -5.62 14.22
N LYS A 367 11.45 -6.87 13.90
CA LYS A 367 11.60 -8.02 14.80
C LYS A 367 13.09 -8.30 15.12
N GLU A 368 13.96 -8.26 14.12
CA GLU A 368 15.42 -8.39 14.30
C GLU A 368 15.99 -7.33 15.26
N ASN A 369 15.56 -6.08 15.13
CA ASN A 369 16.01 -4.98 15.99
C ASN A 369 15.49 -5.14 17.43
N LYS A 370 14.24 -5.59 17.61
CA LYS A 370 13.66 -5.84 18.93
C LYS A 370 14.38 -6.98 19.67
N GLU A 371 14.78 -8.04 18.98
CA GLU A 371 15.49 -9.17 19.59
C GLU A 371 16.92 -8.82 20.00
N ARG A 372 17.56 -7.90 19.28
CA ARG A 372 18.88 -7.34 19.61
C ARG A 372 18.86 -6.42 20.83
N LEU A 373 17.69 -5.97 21.28
CA LEU A 373 17.55 -5.19 22.51
C LEU A 373 17.26 -6.14 23.69
N ASP A 374 18.00 -6.02 24.78
CA ASP A 374 17.64 -6.59 26.09
C ASP A 374 16.36 -5.88 26.61
N PRO A 375 15.52 -6.48 27.50
CA PRO A 375 14.40 -5.79 28.15
C PRO A 375 14.71 -4.42 28.80
N SER A 376 15.99 -4.10 29.03
CA SER A 376 16.49 -2.78 29.44
C SER A 376 16.75 -1.77 28.31
N GLY A 377 16.53 -2.14 27.04
CA GLY A 377 16.79 -1.30 25.87
C GLY A 377 18.26 -1.22 25.43
N SER A 378 19.13 -2.10 25.96
CA SER A 378 20.55 -2.15 25.60
C SER A 378 20.83 -3.19 24.51
N ILE A 379 21.78 -2.91 23.62
CA ILE A 379 22.19 -3.85 22.55
C ILE A 379 22.78 -5.12 23.19
N LYS A 380 22.23 -6.30 22.88
CA LYS A 380 22.80 -7.60 23.22
C LYS A 380 24.14 -7.75 22.51
N LYS A 381 25.22 -7.89 23.31
CA LYS A 381 26.59 -8.07 22.84
C LYS A 381 26.78 -9.33 22.01
#